data_AF-A0A3A8H0A9-F1
#
_entry.id   AF-A0A3A8H0A9-F1
#
_cell.length_a   1.000
_cell.length_b   1.000
_cell.length_c   1.000
_cell.angle_alpha   90.00
_cell.angle_beta   90.00
_cell.angle_gamma   90.00
#
_symmetry.space_group_name_H-M   'P 1'
#
loop_
_entity.id
_entity.type
_entity.pdbx_description
1 polymer ?
#
loop_
_entity_poly.entity_id
_entity_poly.type
_entity_poly.pdbx_seq_one_letter_code
_entity_poly.pdbx_strand_id
1 'polypeptide(L)'
;MNLDDAILQLISRQDVPDQFVLQSLLEEAGHTPSQSTLSRRLKKLSVQKVNGRYQRAEPPVAPVPLAPRVTIIEAPPNMLVLKTAPGYAQIFGLALDREEVEGLAGTVAGDDTIFIAVRDPSYLRDVREAVEELIQRGP
;
A
#
# COMPACT_ATOMS: atom_id res chain seq x y z
N MET A 1 24.29 12.88 10.24
CA MET A 1 22.85 12.55 10.09
C MET A 1 22.18 13.68 9.32
N ASN A 2 21.23 13.41 8.43
CA ASN A 2 20.51 14.48 7.74
C ASN A 2 19.37 15.03 8.63
N LEU A 3 18.82 16.20 8.29
CA LEU A 3 17.77 16.85 9.10
C LEU A 3 16.49 16.00 9.22
N ASP A 4 16.08 15.30 8.16
CA ASP A 4 14.85 14.51 8.15
C ASP A 4 15.00 13.29 9.09
N ASP A 5 16.16 12.62 9.05
CA ASP A 5 16.52 11.52 9.96
C ASP A 5 16.58 12.00 11.41
N ALA A 6 17.14 13.20 11.66
CA ALA A 6 17.21 13.80 12.98
C ALA A 6 15.83 14.04 13.58
N ILE A 7 14.91 14.60 12.79
CA ILE A 7 13.52 14.83 13.20
C ILE A 7 12.86 13.51 13.60
N LEU A 8 12.97 12.48 12.75
CA LEU A 8 12.35 11.17 13.00
C LEU A 8 12.94 10.49 14.24
N GLN A 9 14.25 10.57 14.42
CA GLN A 9 14.93 10.00 15.57
C GLN A 9 14.48 10.68 16.87
N LEU A 10 14.42 12.01 16.91
CA LEU A 10 14.01 12.75 18.10
C LEU A 10 12.56 12.45 18.51
N ILE A 11 11.61 12.52 17.58
CA ILE A 11 10.19 12.24 17.90
C ILE A 11 9.94 10.77 18.28
N SER A 12 10.83 9.85 17.89
CA SER A 12 10.75 8.43 18.27
C SER A 12 11.32 8.13 19.66
N ARG A 13 12.26 8.96 20.15
CA ARG A 13 13.00 8.71 21.39
C ARG A 13 12.44 9.43 22.59
N GLN A 14 11.71 10.52 22.37
CA GLN A 14 11.23 11.40 23.43
C GLN A 14 9.92 12.09 23.05
N ASP A 15 9.18 12.54 24.06
CA ASP A 15 7.95 13.28 23.86
C ASP A 15 8.27 14.72 23.42
N VAL A 16 7.89 15.04 22.17
CA VAL A 16 8.07 16.37 21.58
C VAL A 16 6.71 17.05 21.46
N PRO A 17 6.34 17.97 22.38
CA PRO A 17 4.99 18.53 22.44
C PRO A 17 4.71 19.57 21.34
N ASP A 18 5.73 20.28 20.87
CA ASP A 18 5.59 21.38 19.92
C ASP A 18 6.87 21.63 19.11
N GLN A 19 6.77 22.55 18.13
CA GLN A 19 7.85 22.86 17.20
C GLN A 19 8.98 23.64 17.86
N PHE A 20 8.72 24.32 18.96
CA PHE A 20 9.74 25.05 19.69
C PHE A 20 10.67 24.07 20.39
N VAL A 21 10.10 23.09 21.11
CA VAL A 21 10.88 22.01 21.73
C VAL A 21 11.65 21.22 20.68
N LEU A 22 11.01 20.88 19.55
CA LEU A 22 11.70 20.19 18.45
C LEU A 22 12.87 20.99 17.89
N GLN A 23 12.71 22.31 17.75
CA GLN A 23 13.77 23.19 17.26
C GLN A 23 14.96 23.20 18.22
N SER A 24 14.74 23.39 19.52
CA SER A 24 15.83 23.38 20.51
C SER A 24 16.63 22.08 20.50
N LEU A 25 15.94 20.94 20.41
CA LEU A 25 16.58 19.62 20.34
C LEU A 25 17.39 19.42 19.05
N LEU A 26 16.89 19.95 17.94
CA LEU A 26 17.62 19.93 16.67
C LEU A 26 18.86 20.83 16.74
N GLU A 27 18.76 21.98 17.39
CA GLU A 27 19.90 22.90 17.59
C GLU A 27 21.00 22.25 18.42
N GLU A 28 20.65 21.55 19.50
CA GLU A 28 21.58 20.73 20.29
C GLU A 28 22.22 19.60 19.47
N ALA A 29 21.48 19.03 18.52
CA ALA A 29 21.98 18.03 17.58
C ALA A 29 22.78 18.62 16.39
N GLY A 30 23.04 19.92 16.39
CA GLY A 30 23.82 20.62 15.35
C GLY A 30 23.02 21.02 14.11
N HIS A 31 21.68 21.03 14.18
CA HIS A 31 20.78 21.44 13.12
C HIS A 31 20.02 22.71 13.49
N THR A 32 20.10 23.77 12.68
CA THR A 32 19.42 25.04 12.95
C THR A 32 18.34 25.36 11.91
N PRO A 33 17.27 24.55 11.78
CA PRO A 33 16.21 24.83 10.80
C PRO A 33 15.36 26.01 11.26
N SER A 34 14.96 26.87 10.31
CA SER A 34 13.91 27.85 10.58
C SER A 34 12.56 27.18 10.85
N GLN A 35 11.65 27.88 11.53
CA GLN A 35 10.27 27.42 11.73
C GLN A 35 9.55 27.08 10.41
N SER A 36 9.77 27.87 9.35
CA SER A 36 9.21 27.59 8.02
C SER A 36 9.78 26.31 7.38
N THR A 37 11.06 26.03 7.61
CA THR A 37 11.70 24.79 7.16
C THR A 37 11.15 23.60 7.93
N LEU A 38 11.08 23.70 9.26
CA LEU A 38 10.60 22.64 10.14
C LEU A 38 9.14 22.27 9.81
N SER A 39 8.27 23.26 9.65
CA SER A 39 6.87 23.04 9.23
C SER A 39 6.76 22.27 7.91
N ARG A 40 7.55 22.66 6.89
CA ARG A 40 7.59 21.95 5.60
C ARG A 40 8.12 20.51 5.74
N ARG A 41 9.14 20.29 6.57
CA ARG A 41 9.70 18.95 6.82
C ARG A 41 8.72 18.05 7.55
N LEU A 42 8.08 18.54 8.61
CA LEU A 42 7.06 17.78 9.34
C LEU A 42 5.92 17.35 8.41
N LYS A 43 5.46 18.25 7.53
CA LYS A 43 4.46 17.91 6.51
C LYS A 43 4.97 16.86 5.51
N LYS A 44 6.21 17.00 5.01
CA LYS A 44 6.84 16.05 4.08
C LYS A 44 6.99 14.66 4.70
N LEU A 45 7.28 14.59 6.00
CA LEU A 45 7.52 13.35 6.74
C LEU A 45 6.24 12.73 7.32
N SER A 46 5.07 13.30 7.00
CA SER A 46 3.78 12.90 7.56
C SER A 46 3.78 12.91 9.09
N VAL A 47 4.47 13.86 9.72
CA VAL A 47 4.50 14.01 11.18
C VAL A 47 3.36 14.91 11.62
N GLN A 48 2.54 14.42 12.56
CA GLN A 48 1.38 15.11 13.08
C GLN A 48 1.34 15.07 14.62
N LYS A 49 0.56 15.96 15.23
CA LYS A 49 0.40 15.99 16.69
C LYS A 49 -0.69 15.00 17.09
N VAL A 50 -0.31 13.92 17.79
CA VAL A 50 -1.22 12.89 18.32
C VAL A 50 -1.06 12.87 19.84
N ASN A 51 -2.16 12.97 20.58
CA ASN A 51 -2.17 13.03 22.05
C ASN A 51 -1.19 14.06 22.63
N GLY A 52 -1.13 15.24 22.01
CA GLY A 52 -0.30 16.35 22.51
C GLY A 52 1.18 16.30 22.14
N ARG A 53 1.65 15.29 21.38
CA ARG A 53 3.06 15.15 20.94
C ARG A 53 3.18 14.89 19.45
N TYR A 54 4.30 15.29 18.85
CA TYR A 54 4.62 14.96 17.46
C TYR A 54 4.94 13.49 17.31
N GLN A 55 4.23 12.83 16.39
CA GLN A 55 4.42 11.44 16.02
C GLN A 55 4.35 11.35 14.49
N ARG A 56 5.15 10.44 13.91
CA ARG A 56 4.96 10.09 12.51
C ARG A 56 3.60 9.44 12.37
N ALA A 57 2.73 10.01 11.54
CA ALA A 57 1.54 9.32 11.09
C ALA A 57 2.02 8.16 10.22
N GLU A 58 1.85 6.93 10.72
CA GLU A 58 1.69 5.82 9.80
C GLU A 58 0.46 6.15 8.93
N PRO A 59 0.53 5.97 7.60
CA PRO A 59 -0.69 6.05 6.81
C PRO A 59 -1.71 5.15 7.50
N PRO A 60 -2.94 5.63 7.73
CA PRO A 60 -3.93 4.81 8.41
C PRO A 60 -3.97 3.49 7.67
N VAL A 61 -3.59 2.42 8.35
CA VAL A 61 -3.98 1.08 7.93
C VAL A 61 -5.49 1.13 8.08
N ALA A 62 -6.18 1.54 7.02
CA ALA A 62 -7.62 1.39 6.93
C ALA A 62 -7.88 -0.05 7.36
N PRO A 63 -8.85 -0.31 8.26
CA PRO A 63 -9.15 -1.68 8.67
C PRO A 63 -9.38 -2.45 7.39
N VAL A 64 -8.40 -3.28 7.03
CA VAL A 64 -8.48 -4.15 5.86
C VAL A 64 -9.68 -5.03 6.18
N PRO A 65 -10.76 -4.99 5.39
CA PRO A 65 -11.80 -5.98 5.58
C PRO A 65 -11.12 -7.34 5.53
N LEU A 66 -11.47 -8.25 6.44
CA LEU A 66 -10.85 -9.56 6.62
C LEU A 66 -10.78 -10.43 5.34
N ALA A 67 -11.34 -9.97 4.22
CA ALA A 67 -10.91 -10.30 2.88
C ALA A 67 -10.86 -9.00 2.04
N PRO A 68 -9.82 -8.74 1.22
CA PRO A 68 -9.89 -7.66 0.24
C PRO A 68 -11.15 -7.89 -0.59
N ARG A 69 -12.02 -6.87 -0.71
CA ARG A 69 -13.20 -6.95 -1.56
C ARG A 69 -12.74 -7.14 -3.00
N VAL A 70 -12.71 -8.38 -3.44
CA VAL A 70 -12.38 -8.78 -4.79
C VAL A 70 -13.65 -9.26 -5.49
N THR A 71 -13.78 -8.90 -6.76
CA THR A 71 -14.91 -9.30 -7.60
C THR A 71 -14.36 -9.85 -8.90
N ILE A 72 -14.81 -11.05 -9.28
CA ILE A 72 -14.53 -11.63 -10.58
C ILE A 72 -15.73 -11.35 -11.49
N ILE A 73 -15.47 -10.79 -12.66
CA ILE A 73 -16.45 -10.51 -13.70
C ILE A 73 -16.10 -11.37 -14.91
N GLU A 74 -17.05 -12.17 -15.39
CA GLU A 74 -16.91 -12.87 -16.66
C GLU A 74 -17.14 -11.90 -17.81
N ALA A 75 -16.20 -11.88 -18.77
CA ALA A 75 -16.30 -11.14 -20.02
C ALA A 75 -16.12 -12.14 -21.19
N PRO A 76 -17.17 -12.92 -21.53
CA PRO A 76 -17.09 -13.91 -22.59
C PRO A 76 -16.62 -13.32 -23.93
N PRO A 77 -15.96 -14.10 -24.80
CA PRO A 77 -15.92 -15.57 -24.73
C PRO A 77 -14.74 -16.13 -23.91
N ASN A 78 -13.68 -15.35 -23.65
CA ASN A 78 -12.42 -15.90 -23.15
C ASN A 78 -11.66 -14.96 -22.19
N MET A 79 -12.39 -14.18 -21.39
CA MET A 79 -11.79 -13.20 -20.48
C MET A 79 -12.48 -13.17 -19.14
N LEU A 80 -11.69 -13.01 -18.09
CA LEU A 80 -12.15 -12.63 -16.76
C LEU A 80 -11.55 -11.26 -16.39
N VAL A 81 -12.30 -10.48 -15.63
CA VAL A 81 -11.83 -9.23 -15.05
C VAL A 81 -11.88 -9.36 -13.53
N LEU A 82 -10.71 -9.31 -12.88
CA LEU A 82 -10.60 -9.29 -11.44
C LEU A 82 -10.48 -7.83 -10.97
N LYS A 83 -11.46 -7.38 -10.19
CA LYS A 83 -11.44 -6.09 -9.48
C LYS A 83 -10.91 -6.30 -8.07
N THR A 84 -9.99 -5.44 -7.63
CA THR A 84 -9.34 -5.50 -6.32
C THR A 84 -9.48 -4.17 -5.59
N ALA A 85 -8.98 -4.10 -4.35
CA ALA A 85 -8.71 -2.81 -3.73
C ALA A 85 -7.57 -2.07 -4.48
N PRO A 86 -7.50 -0.73 -4.40
CA PRO A 86 -6.42 0.05 -5.01
C PRO A 86 -5.03 -0.43 -4.57
N GLY A 87 -4.13 -0.60 -5.54
CA GLY A 87 -2.75 -1.07 -5.33
C GLY A 87 -2.58 -2.58 -5.18
N TYR A 88 -3.65 -3.39 -5.23
CA TYR A 88 -3.56 -4.85 -5.05
C TYR A 88 -3.47 -5.64 -6.36
N ALA A 89 -3.84 -5.05 -7.50
CA ALA A 89 -3.93 -5.78 -8.76
C ALA A 89 -2.59 -6.43 -9.16
N GLN A 90 -1.46 -5.75 -8.93
CA GLN A 90 -0.13 -6.30 -9.22
C GLN A 90 0.22 -7.53 -8.37
N ILE A 91 -0.21 -7.54 -7.09
CA ILE A 91 0.06 -8.65 -6.17
C ILE A 91 -0.67 -9.91 -6.65
N PHE A 92 -1.96 -9.77 -6.95
CA PHE A 92 -2.77 -10.84 -7.51
C PHE A 92 -2.27 -11.29 -8.89
N GLY A 93 -1.81 -10.36 -9.75
CA GLY A 93 -1.23 -10.70 -11.06
C GLY A 93 0.00 -11.59 -10.92
N LEU A 94 0.93 -11.21 -10.04
CA LEU A 94 2.13 -12.01 -9.77
C LEU A 94 1.79 -13.38 -9.16
N ALA A 95 0.78 -13.45 -8.30
CA ALA A 95 0.32 -14.71 -7.72
C ALA A 95 -0.27 -15.63 -8.80
N LEU A 96 -1.11 -15.09 -9.69
CA LEU A 96 -1.69 -15.82 -10.82
C LEU A 96 -0.63 -16.29 -11.83
N ASP A 97 0.39 -15.47 -12.12
CA ASP A 97 1.47 -15.83 -13.03
C ASP A 97 2.36 -16.96 -12.49
N ARG A 98 2.35 -17.20 -11.17
CA ARG A 98 3.06 -18.32 -10.52
C ARG A 98 2.25 -19.61 -10.45
N GLU A 99 0.94 -19.52 -10.62
CA GLU A 99 0.07 -20.69 -10.63
C GLU A 99 0.06 -21.34 -12.02
N GLU A 100 0.21 -22.65 -12.07
CA GLU A 100 0.07 -23.42 -13.30
C GLU A 100 -1.41 -23.75 -13.54
N VAL A 101 -2.19 -22.75 -13.96
CA VAL A 101 -3.62 -22.93 -14.27
C VAL A 101 -3.81 -23.36 -15.72
N GLU A 102 -4.37 -24.57 -15.92
CA GLU A 102 -4.73 -25.02 -17.26
C GLU A 102 -5.73 -24.06 -17.92
N GLY A 103 -5.50 -23.72 -19.19
CA GLY A 103 -6.36 -22.80 -19.92
C GLY A 103 -6.07 -21.31 -19.70
N LEU A 104 -5.25 -20.92 -18.71
CA LEU A 104 -4.78 -19.55 -18.55
C LEU A 104 -3.79 -19.18 -19.68
N ALA A 105 -4.07 -18.10 -20.39
CA ALA A 105 -3.18 -17.55 -21.41
C ALA A 105 -2.19 -16.52 -20.81
N GLY A 106 -2.66 -15.74 -19.85
CA GLY A 106 -1.84 -14.76 -19.12
C GLY A 106 -2.69 -13.66 -18.49
N THR A 107 -2.02 -12.75 -17.77
CA THR A 107 -2.66 -11.64 -17.07
C THR A 107 -2.06 -10.28 -17.45
N VAL A 108 -2.86 -9.21 -17.32
CA VAL A 108 -2.38 -7.82 -17.36
C VAL A 108 -2.97 -7.10 -16.15
N ALA A 109 -2.10 -6.76 -15.20
CA ALA A 109 -2.47 -6.04 -13.99
C ALA A 109 -2.31 -4.52 -14.15
N GLY A 110 -3.33 -3.77 -13.72
CA GLY A 110 -3.29 -2.33 -13.50
C GLY A 110 -3.04 -1.99 -12.02
N ASP A 111 -3.78 -1.01 -11.49
CA ASP A 111 -3.73 -0.63 -10.06
C ASP A 111 -4.77 -1.40 -9.22
N ASP A 112 -6.02 -1.44 -9.70
CA ASP A 112 -7.18 -2.05 -9.01
C ASP A 112 -7.91 -3.10 -9.88
N THR A 113 -7.37 -3.41 -11.05
CA THR A 113 -8.01 -4.23 -12.07
C THR A 113 -7.00 -5.13 -12.76
N ILE A 114 -7.36 -6.39 -12.98
CA ILE A 114 -6.57 -7.35 -13.77
C ILE A 114 -7.43 -7.90 -14.88
N PHE A 115 -6.89 -7.93 -16.09
CA PHE A 115 -7.45 -8.70 -17.19
C PHE A 115 -6.79 -10.06 -17.23
N ILE A 116 -7.59 -11.11 -17.25
CA ILE A 116 -7.17 -12.50 -17.26
C ILE A 116 -7.64 -13.09 -18.58
N ALA A 117 -6.69 -13.41 -19.46
CA ALA A 117 -6.98 -13.99 -20.76
C ALA A 117 -7.02 -15.52 -20.66
N VAL A 118 -8.05 -16.12 -21.21
CA VAL A 118 -8.26 -17.57 -21.26
C VAL A 118 -8.03 -18.06 -22.70
N ARG A 119 -7.40 -19.22 -22.85
CA ARG A 119 -6.98 -19.78 -24.16
C ARG A 119 -8.16 -20.21 -25.03
N ASP A 120 -9.17 -20.81 -24.41
CA ASP A 120 -10.40 -21.26 -25.07
C ASP A 120 -11.60 -21.04 -24.15
N PRO A 121 -12.79 -20.68 -24.68
CA PRO A 121 -14.00 -20.47 -23.88
C PRO A 121 -14.40 -21.66 -23.00
N SER A 122 -14.03 -22.89 -23.37
CA SER A 122 -14.28 -24.09 -22.56
C SER A 122 -13.60 -24.04 -21.18
N TYR A 123 -12.44 -23.38 -21.08
CA TYR A 123 -11.68 -23.24 -19.83
C TYR A 123 -12.14 -22.06 -18.95
N LEU A 124 -13.13 -21.27 -19.37
CA LEU A 124 -13.49 -20.04 -18.66
C LEU A 124 -13.92 -20.30 -17.21
N ARG A 125 -14.65 -21.40 -16.97
CA ARG A 125 -15.08 -21.80 -15.62
C ARG A 125 -13.92 -22.32 -14.78
N ASP A 126 -13.09 -23.19 -15.35
CA ASP A 126 -11.95 -23.78 -14.63
C ASP A 126 -10.95 -22.69 -14.20
N VAL A 127 -10.64 -21.74 -15.09
CA VAL A 127 -9.80 -20.58 -14.74
C VAL A 127 -10.45 -19.70 -13.69
N ARG A 128 -11.77 -19.49 -13.74
CA ARG A 128 -12.51 -18.72 -12.73
C ARG A 128 -12.41 -19.37 -11.35
N GLU A 129 -12.59 -20.69 -11.27
CA GLU A 129 -12.47 -21.45 -10.03
C GLU A 129 -11.06 -21.36 -9.45
N ALA A 130 -10.02 -21.51 -10.27
CA ALA A 130 -8.63 -21.33 -9.84
C ALA A 130 -8.35 -19.91 -9.29
N VAL A 131 -8.93 -18.87 -9.91
CA VAL A 131 -8.84 -17.49 -9.41
C VAL A 131 -9.57 -17.35 -8.06
N GLU A 132 -10.73 -17.97 -7.88
CA GLU A 132 -11.46 -17.98 -6.61
C GLU A 132 -10.67 -18.68 -5.49
N GLU A 133 -10.03 -19.81 -5.78
CA GLU A 133 -9.18 -20.52 -4.82
C GLU A 133 -7.94 -19.72 -4.41
N LEU A 134 -7.30 -19.02 -5.36
CA LEU A 134 -6.18 -18.12 -5.06
C LEU A 134 -6.62 -16.97 -4.16
N ILE A 135 -7.80 -16.39 -4.39
CA ILE A 135 -8.36 -15.35 -3.53
C ILE A 135 -8.59 -15.86 -2.11
N GLN A 136 -9.12 -17.08 -1.94
CA GLN A 136 -9.40 -17.66 -0.63
C GLN A 136 -8.14 -17.99 0.16
N ARG A 137 -7.06 -18.43 -0.51
CA ARG A 137 -5.75 -18.70 0.10
C ARG A 137 -4.97 -17.42 0.45
N GLY A 138 -5.28 -16.32 -0.24
CA GLY A 138 -4.52 -15.08 -0.21
C GLY A 138 -3.41 -15.10 -1.28
N PRO A 139 -3.18 -13.98 -2.00
CA PRO A 139 -2.15 -13.88 -3.03
C PRO A 139 -0.73 -13.77 -2.45
#